data_AF-A0A4P5X486-F1
#
_entry.id   AF-A0A4P5X486-F1
#
_cell.length_a   1.000
_cell.length_b   1.000
_cell.length_c   1.000
_cell.angle_alpha   90.00
_cell.angle_beta   90.00
_cell.angle_gamma   90.00
#
_symmetry.space_group_name_H-M   'P 1'
#
loop_
_entity.id
_entity.type
_entity.pdbx_description
1 polymer ?
#
loop_
_entity_poly.entity_id
_entity_poly.type
_entity_poly.pdbx_seq_one_letter_code
_entity_poly.pdbx_strand_id
1 'polypeptide(L)'
;MIAVVEPVHLVAIFGAAAVIGMAIAVALRPLREARTAEKLSIAQRDFHRQREMLEAKFIERAAASGKPRGLRWADVAFDDDVIYVRDRRSRRLKALVAIEVSFEAIEGGGMEEVEAVSNVRAATAEFLHDGGRWGTEGRVYFNLAPSATVRYLAADMELVAEEHAAHRG
;
A
#
# COMPACT_ATOMS: atom_id res chain seq x y z
N MET A 1 -58.02 -0.14 -15.66
CA MET A 1 -58.15 -1.26 -14.68
C MET A 1 -56.74 -1.59 -14.22
N ILE A 2 -56.32 -1.04 -13.07
CA ILE A 2 -54.97 -1.26 -12.53
C ILE A 2 -55.02 -2.63 -11.84
N ALA A 3 -54.28 -3.61 -12.35
CA ALA A 3 -54.15 -4.90 -11.70
C ALA A 3 -53.45 -4.68 -10.35
N VAL A 4 -54.18 -4.87 -9.25
CA VAL A 4 -53.60 -4.86 -7.90
C VAL A 4 -52.79 -6.14 -7.77
N VAL A 5 -51.46 -6.01 -7.81
CA VAL A 5 -50.56 -7.14 -7.59
C VAL A 5 -50.69 -7.53 -6.13
N GLU A 6 -51.18 -8.75 -5.87
CA GLU A 6 -51.27 -9.29 -4.51
C GLU A 6 -49.90 -9.23 -3.82
N PRO A 7 -49.84 -8.87 -2.53
CA PRO A 7 -48.58 -8.71 -1.79
C PRO A 7 -47.71 -9.98 -1.80
N VAL A 8 -48.33 -11.16 -1.92
CA VAL A 8 -47.64 -12.46 -2.04
C VAL A 8 -46.82 -12.55 -3.34
N HIS A 9 -47.34 -12.02 -4.45
CA HIS A 9 -46.61 -12.01 -5.73
C HIS A 9 -45.40 -11.07 -5.68
N LEU A 10 -45.52 -9.93 -4.99
CA LEU A 10 -44.39 -9.03 -4.79
C LEU A 10 -43.27 -9.72 -3.99
N VAL A 11 -43.61 -10.40 -2.88
CA VAL A 11 -42.64 -11.14 -2.06
C VAL A 11 -41.95 -12.25 -2.88
N ALA A 12 -42.72 -13.01 -3.67
CA ALA A 12 -42.17 -14.06 -4.52
C ALA A 12 -41.20 -13.52 -5.59
N ILE A 13 -41.54 -12.40 -6.22
CA ILE A 13 -40.69 -11.74 -7.22
C ILE A 13 -39.39 -11.23 -6.58
N PHE A 14 -39.45 -10.57 -5.42
CA PHE A 14 -38.26 -10.11 -4.71
C PHE A 14 -37.37 -11.28 -4.27
N GLY A 15 -37.96 -12.37 -3.78
CA GLY A 15 -37.23 -13.60 -3.43
C GLY A 15 -36.51 -14.22 -4.64
N ALA A 16 -37.21 -14.38 -5.76
CA ALA A 16 -36.63 -14.91 -6.98
C ALA A 16 -35.51 -14.00 -7.53
N ALA A 17 -35.70 -12.68 -7.52
CA ALA A 17 -34.69 -11.72 -7.93
C ALA A 17 -33.44 -11.76 -7.05
N ALA A 18 -33.59 -11.91 -5.73
CA ALA A 18 -32.47 -12.05 -4.80
C ALA A 18 -31.68 -13.34 -5.05
N VAL A 19 -32.35 -14.46 -5.31
CA VAL A 19 -31.71 -15.76 -5.62
C VAL A 19 -30.95 -15.69 -6.95
N ILE A 20 -31.57 -15.13 -7.99
CA ILE A 20 -30.92 -14.93 -9.29
C ILE A 20 -29.70 -14.01 -9.16
N GLY A 21 -29.85 -12.89 -8.43
CA GLY A 21 -28.75 -11.96 -8.16
C GLY A 21 -27.58 -12.62 -7.43
N MET A 22 -27.87 -13.45 -6.42
CA MET A 22 -26.86 -14.23 -5.70
C MET A 22 -26.17 -15.25 -6.61
N ALA A 23 -26.93 -16.00 -7.41
CA ALA A 23 -26.39 -16.99 -8.35
C ALA A 23 -25.45 -16.33 -9.38
N ILE A 24 -25.85 -15.18 -9.93
CA ILE A 24 -25.00 -14.40 -10.85
C ILE A 24 -23.73 -13.90 -10.13
N ALA A 25 -23.85 -13.38 -8.90
CA ALA A 25 -22.70 -12.90 -8.14
C ALA A 25 -21.67 -14.02 -7.87
N VAL A 26 -22.15 -15.22 -7.54
CA VAL A 26 -21.31 -16.42 -7.35
C VAL A 26 -20.68 -16.86 -8.68
N ALA A 27 -21.45 -16.92 -9.77
CA ALA A 27 -20.96 -17.33 -11.07
C ALA A 27 -19.89 -16.38 -11.65
N LEU A 28 -20.00 -15.07 -11.37
CA LEU A 28 -19.04 -14.07 -11.84
C LEU A 28 -17.83 -13.88 -10.91
N ARG A 29 -17.85 -14.46 -9.71
CA ARG A 29 -16.76 -14.37 -8.72
C ARG A 29 -15.39 -14.79 -9.29
N PRO A 30 -15.21 -15.96 -9.94
CA PRO A 30 -13.90 -16.36 -10.45
C PRO A 30 -13.35 -15.41 -11.52
N LEU A 31 -14.21 -14.86 -12.38
CA LEU A 31 -13.79 -13.87 -13.38
C LEU A 31 -13.31 -12.57 -12.72
N ARG A 32 -13.98 -12.12 -11.66
CA ARG A 32 -13.59 -10.92 -10.90
C ARG A 32 -12.26 -11.13 -10.16
N GLU A 33 -12.08 -12.31 -9.57
CA GLU A 33 -10.85 -12.70 -8.90
C GLU A 33 -9.70 -12.78 -9.89
N ALA A 34 -9.88 -13.45 -11.04
CA ALA A 34 -8.88 -13.55 -12.10
C ALA A 34 -8.45 -12.19 -12.64
N ARG A 35 -9.40 -11.30 -12.94
CA ARG A 35 -9.08 -9.92 -13.41
C ARG A 35 -8.36 -9.10 -12.35
N THR A 36 -8.70 -9.29 -11.08
CA THR A 36 -8.01 -8.60 -9.98
C THR A 36 -6.58 -9.11 -9.83
N ALA A 37 -6.38 -10.42 -9.91
CA ALA A 37 -5.07 -11.06 -9.87
C ALA A 37 -4.18 -10.64 -11.04
N GLU A 38 -4.72 -10.57 -12.26
CA GLU A 38 -3.98 -10.12 -13.44
C GLU A 38 -3.54 -8.65 -13.29
N LYS A 39 -4.45 -7.77 -12.85
CA LYS A 39 -4.12 -6.36 -12.60
C LYS A 39 -3.05 -6.20 -11.53
N LEU A 40 -3.12 -7.00 -10.47
CA LEU A 40 -2.10 -7.02 -9.43
C LEU A 40 -0.75 -7.46 -10.00
N SER A 41 -0.71 -8.56 -10.75
CA SER A 41 0.52 -9.07 -11.38
C SER A 41 1.16 -8.07 -12.34
N ILE A 42 0.35 -7.33 -13.13
CA ILE A 42 0.85 -6.23 -13.96
C ILE A 42 1.46 -5.14 -13.08
N ALA A 43 0.74 -4.68 -12.06
CA ALA A 43 1.23 -3.63 -11.16
C ALA A 43 2.52 -4.05 -10.43
N GLN A 44 2.64 -5.29 -9.98
CA GLN A 44 3.85 -5.84 -9.36
C GLN A 44 5.03 -5.82 -10.32
N ARG A 45 4.86 -6.35 -11.54
CA ARG A 45 5.90 -6.32 -12.58
C ARG A 45 6.33 -4.89 -12.94
N ASP A 46 5.38 -3.98 -13.05
CA ASP A 46 5.66 -2.58 -13.35
C ASP A 46 6.37 -1.88 -12.18
N PHE A 47 6.07 -2.24 -10.92
CA PHE A 47 6.79 -1.75 -9.75
C PHE A 47 8.27 -2.13 -9.85
N HIS A 48 8.55 -3.43 -10.03
CA HIS A 48 9.91 -3.95 -10.12
C HIS A 48 10.71 -3.33 -11.27
N ARG A 49 10.09 -3.18 -12.45
CA ARG A 49 10.74 -2.56 -13.61
C ARG A 49 11.23 -1.15 -13.34
N GLN A 50 10.52 -0.39 -12.50
CA GLN A 50 10.82 1.02 -12.23
C GLN A 50 11.31 1.28 -10.80
N ARG A 51 11.67 0.21 -10.06
CA ARG A 51 11.95 0.25 -8.63
C ARG A 51 13.08 1.22 -8.29
N GLU A 52 14.24 1.09 -8.95
CA GLU A 52 15.39 1.99 -8.74
C GLU A 52 15.02 3.47 -8.92
N MET A 53 14.22 3.78 -9.95
CA MET A 53 13.78 5.15 -10.20
C MET A 53 12.75 5.64 -9.17
N LEU A 54 11.90 4.74 -8.62
CA LEU A 54 10.99 5.09 -7.54
C LEU A 54 11.74 5.33 -6.23
N GLU A 55 12.73 4.51 -5.91
CA GLU A 55 13.58 4.64 -4.72
C GLU A 55 14.36 5.96 -4.75
N ALA A 56 14.97 6.31 -5.89
CA ALA A 56 15.63 7.60 -6.06
C ALA A 56 14.65 8.79 -5.83
N LYS A 57 13.45 8.72 -6.42
CA LYS A 57 12.40 9.74 -6.20
C LYS A 57 11.92 9.77 -4.75
N PHE A 58 11.87 8.62 -4.09
CA PHE A 58 11.50 8.54 -2.68
C PHE A 58 12.51 9.29 -1.83
N ILE A 59 13.81 9.02 -2.00
CA ILE A 59 14.89 9.68 -1.25
C ILE A 59 14.80 11.20 -1.43
N GLU A 60 14.64 11.68 -2.67
CA GLU A 60 14.49 13.10 -2.97
C GLU A 60 13.30 13.73 -2.22
N ARG A 61 12.13 13.09 -2.28
CA ARG A 61 10.89 13.60 -1.66
C ARG A 61 10.93 13.52 -0.13
N ALA A 62 11.47 12.43 0.40
CA ALA A 62 11.58 12.20 1.84
C ALA A 62 12.56 13.19 2.47
N ALA A 63 13.73 13.40 1.87
CA ALA A 63 14.71 14.39 2.32
C ALA A 63 14.14 15.81 2.28
N ALA A 64 13.40 16.16 1.23
CA ALA A 64 12.73 17.47 1.10
C ALA A 64 11.62 17.70 2.15
N SER A 65 11.11 16.65 2.81
CA SER A 65 10.05 16.76 3.80
C SER A 65 10.50 17.36 5.15
N GLY A 66 11.81 17.40 5.41
CA GLY A 66 12.40 17.93 6.66
C GLY A 66 12.04 17.12 7.92
N LYS A 67 11.63 15.85 7.76
CA LYS A 67 11.30 14.94 8.86
C LYS A 67 12.37 13.83 8.96
N PRO A 68 12.89 13.51 10.15
CA PRO A 68 12.68 14.17 11.45
C PRO A 68 13.31 15.57 11.51
N ARG A 69 12.73 16.48 12.31
CA ARG A 69 13.27 17.85 12.45
C ARG A 69 14.69 17.83 13.02
N GLY A 70 15.54 18.73 12.55
CA GLY A 70 16.93 18.87 13.03
C GLY A 70 17.90 17.83 12.49
N LEU A 71 17.42 16.87 11.68
CA LEU A 71 18.20 15.79 11.09
C LEU A 71 18.14 15.84 9.57
N ARG A 72 19.28 15.56 8.93
CA ARG A 72 19.39 15.35 7.49
C ARG A 72 19.43 13.86 7.20
N TRP A 73 18.72 13.41 6.17
CA TRP A 73 18.85 12.05 5.66
C TRP A 73 20.24 11.90 5.05
N ALA A 74 20.99 10.89 5.52
CA ALA A 74 22.35 10.64 5.06
C ALA A 74 22.38 9.50 4.04
N ASP A 75 21.79 8.36 4.39
CA ASP A 75 21.70 7.18 3.53
C ASP A 75 20.38 6.42 3.75
N VAL A 76 19.96 5.67 2.73
CA VAL A 76 18.75 4.83 2.76
C VAL A 76 19.02 3.52 2.06
N ALA A 77 18.91 2.40 2.80
CA ALA A 77 18.90 1.07 2.23
C ALA A 77 17.46 0.54 2.12
N PHE A 78 17.11 -0.05 0.98
CA PHE A 78 15.82 -0.68 0.74
C PHE A 78 15.95 -2.19 0.81
N ASP A 79 15.00 -2.83 1.49
CA ASP A 79 14.80 -4.27 1.43
C ASP A 79 14.11 -4.66 0.11
N ASP A 80 14.31 -5.91 -0.33
CA ASP A 80 13.69 -6.42 -1.55
C ASP A 80 12.27 -6.92 -1.39
N ASP A 81 11.86 -7.23 -0.15
CA ASP A 81 10.50 -7.67 0.16
C ASP A 81 9.49 -6.51 0.00
N VAL A 82 8.36 -6.81 -0.63
CA VAL A 82 7.30 -5.83 -0.90
C VAL A 82 5.97 -6.32 -0.36
N ILE A 83 5.33 -5.50 0.48
CA ILE A 83 3.95 -5.74 0.90
C ILE A 83 3.02 -4.82 0.11
N TYR A 84 2.07 -5.44 -0.60
CA TYR A 84 1.05 -4.73 -1.34
C TYR A 84 -0.21 -4.58 -0.50
N VAL A 85 -0.67 -3.34 -0.35
CA VAL A 85 -1.90 -3.03 0.39
C VAL A 85 -2.84 -2.18 -0.46
N ARG A 86 -4.13 -2.27 -0.15
CA ARG A 86 -5.15 -1.40 -0.73
C ARG A 86 -5.63 -0.42 0.31
N ASP A 87 -5.57 0.85 -0.04
CA ASP A 87 -6.19 1.90 0.76
C ASP A 87 -7.72 1.74 0.69
N ARG A 88 -8.38 1.61 1.84
CA ARG A 88 -9.82 1.31 1.91
C ARG A 88 -10.68 2.44 1.39
N ARG A 89 -10.24 3.70 1.58
CA ARG A 89 -11.00 4.90 1.21
C ARG A 89 -10.89 5.20 -0.29
N SER A 90 -9.67 5.25 -0.80
CA SER A 90 -9.37 5.59 -2.20
C SER A 90 -9.36 4.37 -3.14
N ARG A 91 -9.33 3.15 -2.58
CA ARG A 91 -9.18 1.87 -3.30
C ARG A 91 -7.91 1.75 -4.13
N ARG A 92 -6.96 2.68 -3.96
CA ARG A 92 -5.65 2.69 -4.61
C ARG A 92 -4.75 1.62 -4.01
N LEU A 93 -3.90 1.04 -4.86
CA LEU A 93 -2.90 0.07 -4.46
C LEU A 93 -1.64 0.82 -3.99
N LYS A 94 -1.02 0.32 -2.93
CA LYS A 94 0.23 0.81 -2.38
C LYS A 94 1.22 -0.34 -2.27
N ALA A 95 2.50 -0.02 -2.39
CA ALA A 95 3.61 -0.92 -2.09
C ALA A 95 4.34 -0.37 -0.86
N LEU A 96 4.54 -1.23 0.12
CA LEU A 96 5.25 -0.94 1.36
C LEU A 96 6.56 -1.71 1.34
N VAL A 97 7.67 -1.00 1.46
CA VAL A 97 9.02 -1.56 1.41
C VAL A 97 9.73 -1.22 2.71
N ALA A 98 10.40 -2.20 3.31
CA ALA A 98 11.21 -1.94 4.50
C ALA A 98 12.45 -1.13 4.09
N ILE A 99 12.79 -0.13 4.90
CA ILE A 99 14.00 0.67 4.71
C ILE A 99 14.76 0.80 6.01
N GLU A 100 16.07 0.96 5.87
CA GLU A 100 16.96 1.41 6.91
C GLU A 100 17.44 2.81 6.56
N VAL A 101 17.22 3.77 7.45
CA VAL A 101 17.57 5.18 7.23
C VAL A 101 18.62 5.62 8.23
N SER A 102 19.70 6.22 7.75
CA SER A 102 20.69 6.89 8.59
C SER A 102 20.49 8.42 8.55
N PHE A 103 20.78 9.06 9.67
CA PHE A 103 20.62 10.49 9.85
C PHE A 103 21.94 11.14 10.26
N GLU A 104 22.11 12.39 9.86
CA GLU A 104 23.14 13.29 10.37
C GLU A 104 22.49 14.48 11.05
N ALA A 105 23.08 14.95 12.15
CA ALA A 105 22.66 16.18 12.80
C ALA A 105 22.93 17.38 11.88
N ILE A 106 21.98 18.32 11.84
CA ILE A 106 22.21 19.62 11.20
C ILE A 106 22.88 20.54 12.24
N GLU A 107 24.01 21.16 11.87
CA GLU A 107 24.73 22.12 12.71
C GLU A 107 23.82 23.31 13.08
N GLY A 108 23.78 23.66 14.37
CA GLY A 108 22.86 24.62 14.96
C GLY A 108 21.45 24.08 15.23
N GLY A 109 21.18 22.79 14.99
CA GLY A 109 19.85 22.16 15.09
C GLY A 109 19.42 21.70 16.49
N GLY A 110 20.28 21.87 17.51
CA GLY A 110 19.98 21.51 18.90
C GLY A 110 19.95 20.01 19.20
N MET A 111 20.46 19.18 18.28
CA MET A 111 20.52 17.71 18.41
C MET A 111 21.96 17.16 18.32
N GLU A 112 22.96 18.03 18.34
CA GLU A 112 24.39 17.70 18.17
C GLU A 112 24.94 16.78 19.27
N GLU A 113 24.39 16.87 20.49
CA GLU A 113 24.86 16.11 21.67
C GLU A 113 24.08 14.81 21.92
N VAL A 114 23.12 14.44 21.07
CA VAL A 114 22.30 13.24 21.27
C VAL A 114 22.92 12.07 20.48
N GLU A 115 23.64 11.17 21.16
CA GLU A 115 24.29 9.98 20.54
C GLU A 115 23.35 9.16 19.63
N ALA A 116 22.05 9.11 19.96
CA ALA A 116 21.03 8.39 19.19
C ALA A 116 20.74 8.96 17.78
N VAL A 117 21.34 10.10 17.42
CA VAL A 117 21.19 10.75 16.11
C VAL A 117 21.97 10.02 15.02
N SER A 118 23.02 9.28 15.39
CA SER A 118 23.80 8.44 14.47
C SER A 118 23.18 7.06 14.19
N ASN A 119 22.01 6.76 14.77
CA ASN A 119 21.42 5.42 14.69
C ASN A 119 20.62 5.23 13.40
N VAL A 120 20.99 4.17 12.67
CA VAL A 120 20.16 3.56 11.63
C VAL A 120 18.78 3.24 12.21
N ARG A 121 17.71 3.69 11.54
CA ARG A 121 16.34 3.41 11.94
C ARG A 121 15.64 2.56 10.90
N ALA A 122 15.04 1.47 11.38
CA ALA A 122 14.07 0.72 10.61
C ALA A 122 12.82 1.57 10.36
N ALA A 123 12.36 1.62 9.13
CA ALA A 123 11.15 2.29 8.72
C ALA A 123 10.48 1.58 7.54
N THR A 124 9.29 2.05 7.16
CA THR A 124 8.58 1.59 5.95
C THR A 124 8.43 2.75 4.98
N ALA A 125 8.90 2.59 3.74
CA ALA A 125 8.60 3.48 2.62
C ALA A 125 7.25 3.14 1.98
N GLU A 126 6.48 4.16 1.60
CA GLU A 126 5.24 4.01 0.84
C GLU A 126 5.40 4.47 -0.62
N PHE A 127 4.95 3.62 -1.52
CA PHE A 127 4.74 3.91 -2.94
C PHE A 127 3.26 3.74 -3.29
N LEU A 128 2.75 4.60 -4.16
CA LEU A 128 1.35 4.63 -4.57
C LEU A 128 1.22 4.27 -6.04
N HIS A 129 0.28 3.38 -6.36
CA HIS A 129 -0.13 3.09 -7.72
C HIS A 129 -1.42 3.83 -8.05
N ASP A 130 -1.33 4.81 -8.95
CA ASP A 130 -2.46 5.63 -9.40
C ASP A 130 -2.51 5.66 -10.93
N GLY A 131 -3.70 5.46 -11.51
CA GLY A 131 -3.90 5.56 -12.95
C GLY A 131 -3.00 4.67 -13.83
N GLY A 132 -2.49 3.54 -13.31
CA GLY A 132 -1.58 2.65 -14.04
C GLY A 132 -0.10 3.04 -13.95
N ARG A 133 0.27 3.91 -13.02
CA ARG A 133 1.66 4.31 -12.78
C ARG A 133 1.98 4.26 -11.30
N TRP A 134 3.22 3.90 -10.98
CA TRP A 134 3.74 4.01 -9.63
C TRP A 134 4.37 5.39 -9.40
N GLY A 135 4.27 5.86 -8.17
CA GLY A 135 4.89 7.08 -7.69
C GLY A 135 5.08 7.05 -6.19
N THR A 136 5.63 8.14 -5.64
CA THR A 136 5.81 8.30 -4.20
C THR A 136 5.72 9.78 -3.83
N GLU A 137 5.18 10.02 -2.64
CA GLU A 137 5.18 11.33 -1.98
C GLU A 137 6.31 11.44 -0.94
N GLY A 138 7.20 10.45 -0.85
CA GLY A 138 8.23 10.37 0.20
C GLY A 138 7.68 10.03 1.58
N ARG A 139 6.50 9.38 1.65
CA ARG A 139 5.86 9.02 2.91
C ARG A 139 6.59 7.86 3.57
N VAL A 140 6.98 8.07 4.83
CA VAL A 140 7.72 7.11 5.65
C VAL A 140 7.01 6.85 6.97
N TYR A 141 7.03 5.60 7.42
CA TYR A 141 6.57 5.18 8.74
C TYR A 141 7.77 4.72 9.57
N PHE A 142 8.27 5.60 10.43
CA PHE A 142 9.43 5.31 11.28
C PHE A 142 9.11 4.28 12.36
N ASN A 143 10.11 3.45 12.68
CA ASN A 143 10.06 2.43 13.72
C ASN A 143 8.99 1.35 13.48
N LEU A 144 8.55 1.16 12.23
CA LEU A 144 7.59 0.14 11.84
C LEU A 144 8.10 -0.60 10.60
N ALA A 145 8.11 -1.92 10.67
CA ALA A 145 8.27 -2.80 9.51
C ALA A 145 6.97 -2.83 8.68
N PRO A 146 7.00 -3.18 7.38
CA PRO A 146 5.82 -3.15 6.52
C PRO A 146 4.62 -3.91 7.09
N SER A 147 4.82 -5.14 7.59
CA SER A 147 3.73 -5.95 8.16
C SER A 147 3.14 -5.32 9.44
N ALA A 148 3.97 -4.66 10.25
CA ALA A 148 3.53 -3.92 11.42
C ALA A 148 2.76 -2.65 11.03
N THR A 149 3.18 -1.95 9.97
CA THR A 149 2.47 -0.80 9.40
C THR A 149 1.06 -1.19 8.95
N VAL A 150 0.90 -2.33 8.26
CA VAL A 150 -0.42 -2.84 7.86
C VAL A 150 -1.32 -3.09 9.06
N ARG A 151 -0.79 -3.72 10.12
CA ARG A 151 -1.55 -3.98 11.35
C ARG A 151 -1.94 -2.70 12.07
N TYR A 152 -0.99 -1.75 12.21
CA TYR A 152 -1.21 -0.47 12.86
C TYR A 152 -2.27 0.37 12.13
N LEU A 153 -2.32 0.28 10.79
CA LEU A 153 -3.25 1.01 9.93
C LEU A 153 -4.37 0.13 9.37
N ALA A 154 -4.75 -0.96 10.05
CA ALA A 154 -5.73 -1.92 9.52
C ALA A 154 -7.12 -1.31 9.23
N ALA A 155 -7.45 -0.20 9.90
CA ALA A 155 -8.68 0.57 9.63
C ALA A 155 -8.67 1.25 8.25
N ASP A 156 -7.48 1.59 7.73
CA ASP A 156 -7.28 2.30 6.46
C ASP A 156 -6.69 1.40 5.37
N MET A 157 -6.00 0.32 5.75
CA MET A 157 -5.28 -0.57 4.84
C MET A 157 -5.86 -1.99 4.84
N GLU A 158 -5.88 -2.60 3.66
CA GLU A 158 -6.25 -3.98 3.42
C GLU A 158 -5.05 -4.69 2.78
N LEU A 159 -4.54 -5.75 3.40
CA LEU A 159 -3.46 -6.55 2.80
C LEU A 159 -3.95 -7.19 1.49
N VAL A 160 -3.17 -7.06 0.42
CA VAL A 160 -3.49 -7.61 -0.91
C VAL A 160 -2.57 -8.76 -1.27
N ALA A 161 -1.27 -8.58 -1.09
CA ALA A 161 -0.27 -9.61 -1.35
C ALA A 161 1.04 -9.29 -0.62
N GLU A 162 1.84 -10.32 -0.40
CA GLU A 162 3.22 -10.21 0.09
C GLU A 162 4.11 -10.86 -0.97
N GLU A 163 5.18 -10.17 -1.35
CA GLU A 163 6.18 -10.67 -2.27
C GLU A 163 7.52 -10.67 -1.56
N HIS A 164 8.05 -11.87 -1.33
CA HIS A 164 9.39 -12.04 -0.77
C HIS A 164 10.39 -12.15 -1.90
N ALA A 165 11.52 -11.46 -1.78
CA ALA A 165 12.65 -11.69 -2.65
C ALA A 165 13.01 -13.17 -2.61
N ALA A 166 13.16 -13.77 -3.79
CA ALA A 166 13.73 -15.11 -3.89
C ALA A 166 15.15 -15.05 -3.33
N HIS A 167 15.33 -15.50 -2.07
CA HIS A 167 16.64 -15.69 -1.46
C HIS A 167 17.47 -16.56 -2.41
N ARG A 168 18.35 -15.94 -3.20
CA ARG A 168 19.46 -16.65 -3.81
C ARG A 168 20.46 -16.87 -2.68
N GLY A 169 20.29 -18.02 -2.01
CA GLY A 169 21.35 -18.61 -1.18
C GLY A 169 22.56 -19.00 -2.02
#